data_AF-A0A2V1B8T6-F1
#
_entry.id   AF-A0A2V1B8T6-F1
#
_cell.length_a   1.000
_cell.length_b   1.000
_cell.length_c   1.000
_cell.angle_alpha   90.00
_cell.angle_beta   90.00
_cell.angle_gamma   90.00
#
_symmetry.space_group_name_H-M   'P 1'
#
loop_
_entity.id
_entity.type
_entity.pdbx_description
1 polymer ?
#
loop_
_entity_poly.entity_id
_entity_poly.type
_entity_poly.pdbx_seq_one_letter_code
_entity_poly.pdbx_strand_id
1 'polypeptide(L)' 'VRDQPSRHVDYLCHDWKEEDIWSSWKHVVSKRKANSNSARLENALWRTWTKSRYRLKTVPPETLDW' A
#
# COMPACT_ATOMS: atom_id res chain seq x y z
N VAL A 1 -12.01 20.08 5.40
CA VAL A 1 -10.60 20.21 4.95
C VAL A 1 -10.22 18.92 4.24
N ARG A 2 -9.73 18.96 3.00
CA ARG A 2 -9.24 17.75 2.31
C ARG A 2 -7.85 17.45 2.87
N ASP A 3 -7.73 16.44 3.72
CA ASP A 3 -6.45 15.94 4.21
C ASP A 3 -5.59 15.50 3.03
N GLN A 4 -4.61 16.33 2.68
CA GLN A 4 -3.53 15.92 1.81
C GLN A 4 -2.53 15.12 2.66
N PRO A 5 -2.03 13.98 2.14
CA PRO A 5 -1.05 13.20 2.86
C PRO A 5 0.16 14.06 3.15
N SER A 6 0.54 14.13 4.42
CA SER A 6 1.66 14.95 4.90
C SER A 6 3.02 14.37 4.51
N ARG A 7 3.08 13.08 4.14
CA ARG A 7 4.32 12.38 3.78
C ARG A 7 4.05 11.32 2.72
N HIS A 8 5.01 11.17 1.80
CA HIS A 8 5.07 10.04 0.87
C HIS A 8 6.08 9.03 1.43
N VAL A 9 5.69 7.76 1.44
CA VAL A 9 6.51 6.67 1.99
C VAL A 9 6.84 5.65 0.90
N ASP A 10 8.03 5.06 1.00
CA ASP A 10 8.41 3.95 0.13
C ASP A 10 7.52 2.75 0.44
N TYR A 11 6.80 2.30 -0.57
CA TYR A 11 5.83 1.24 -0.45
C TYR A 11 6.44 -0.09 0.05
N LEU A 12 7.68 -0.39 -0.34
CA LEU A 12 8.34 -1.67 -0.11
C LEU A 12 9.13 -1.72 1.20
N CYS A 13 9.63 -0.58 1.65
CA CYS A 13 10.45 -0.48 2.86
C CYS A 13 9.74 0.17 4.06
N HIS A 14 8.48 0.60 3.92
CA HIS A 14 7.74 1.19 5.03
C HIS A 14 7.18 0.10 5.97
N ASP A 15 7.34 0.33 7.28
CA ASP A 15 6.72 -0.48 8.32
C ASP A 15 5.26 -0.06 8.47
N TRP A 16 4.39 -0.75 7.74
CA TRP A 16 2.97 -0.42 7.65
C TRP A 16 2.20 -0.91 8.87
N LYS A 17 1.47 0.00 9.52
CA LYS A 17 0.40 -0.35 10.46
C LYS A 17 -0.92 -0.48 9.70
N GLU A 18 -1.80 -1.38 10.13
CA GLU A 18 -3.10 -1.58 9.47
C GLU A 18 -3.92 -0.28 9.39
N GLU A 19 -3.86 0.56 10.42
CA GLU A 19 -4.51 1.88 10.47
C GLU A 19 -4.02 2.82 9.34
N ASP A 20 -2.72 2.82 9.07
CA ASP A 20 -2.09 3.63 8.03
C ASP A 20 -2.43 3.13 6.62
N ILE A 21 -2.56 1.81 6.47
CA ILE A 21 -3.05 1.20 5.22
C ILE A 21 -4.49 1.64 4.96
N TRP A 22 -5.31 1.71 6.02
CA TRP A 22 -6.73 2.03 5.90
C TRP A 22 -7.01 3.51 5.64
N SER A 23 -6.25 4.41 6.27
CA SER A 23 -6.30 5.83 5.94
C SER A 23 -5.81 6.09 4.50
N SER A 24 -4.73 5.42 4.08
CA SER A 24 -4.18 5.52 2.71
C SER A 24 -5.15 5.01 1.65
N TRP A 25 -5.80 3.87 1.88
CA TRP A 25 -6.80 3.31 0.96
C TRP A 25 -7.98 4.25 0.78
N LYS A 26 -8.52 4.80 1.88
CA LYS A 26 -9.58 5.82 1.82
C LYS A 26 -9.15 7.03 0.98
N HIS A 27 -7.90 7.49 1.13
CA HIS A 27 -7.37 8.59 0.33
C HIS A 27 -7.31 8.24 -1.17
N VAL A 28 -6.73 7.09 -1.52
CA VAL A 28 -6.58 6.65 -2.92
C VAL A 28 -7.94 6.47 -3.59
N VAL A 29 -8.88 5.79 -2.92
CA VAL A 29 -10.24 5.56 -3.46
C VAL A 29 -10.97 6.89 -3.67
N SER A 30 -10.83 7.85 -2.74
CA SER A 30 -11.44 9.18 -2.89
C SER A 30 -10.95 9.96 -4.12
N LYS A 31 -9.75 9.65 -4.61
CA LYS A 31 -9.12 10.29 -5.77
C LYS A 31 -8.98 9.36 -6.99
N ARG A 32 -9.65 8.21 -6.98
CA ARG A 32 -9.51 7.17 -8.02
C ARG A 32 -9.72 7.68 -9.45
N LYS A 33 -10.67 8.59 -9.65
CA LYS A 33 -10.95 9.17 -10.98
C LYS A 33 -9.94 10.22 -11.43
N ALA A 34 -9.20 10.81 -10.50
CA ALA A 34 -8.25 11.90 -10.76
C ALA A 34 -6.80 11.41 -10.92
N ASN A 35 -6.49 10.19 -10.46
CA ASN A 35 -5.15 9.63 -10.52
C ASN A 35 -5.15 8.35 -11.35
N SER A 36 -4.52 8.37 -12.53
CA SER A 36 -4.38 7.20 -13.40
C SER A 36 -3.64 6.02 -12.75
N ASN A 37 -2.84 6.27 -11.71
CA ASN A 37 -2.13 5.24 -10.95
C ASN A 37 -2.93 4.67 -9.78
N SER A 38 -4.19 5.08 -9.57
CA SER A 38 -5.00 4.64 -8.43
C SER A 38 -5.10 3.12 -8.35
N ALA A 39 -5.27 2.42 -9.48
CA ALA A 39 -5.34 0.96 -9.53
C ALA A 39 -4.05 0.28 -9.03
N ARG A 40 -2.88 0.86 -9.36
CA ARG A 40 -1.58 0.36 -8.88
C ARG A 40 -1.43 0.57 -7.37
N LEU A 41 -1.85 1.74 -6.87
CA LEU A 41 -1.80 2.07 -5.45
C LEU A 41 -2.77 1.19 -4.64
N GLU A 42 -3.98 0.94 -5.15
CA GLU A 42 -4.94 0.04 -4.53
C GLU A 42 -4.40 -1.40 -4.46
N ASN A 43 -3.82 -1.92 -5.56
CA ASN A 43 -3.18 -3.24 -5.57
C ASN A 43 -2.05 -3.31 -4.54
N ALA A 44 -1.18 -2.30 -4.53
CA ALA A 44 -0.10 -2.19 -3.56
C ALA A 44 -0.68 -2.31 -2.13
N LEU A 45 -1.64 -1.45 -1.76
CA LEU A 45 -2.32 -1.40 -0.45
C LEU A 45 -2.92 -2.75 -0.06
N TRP A 46 -3.58 -3.43 -1.00
CA TRP A 46 -4.10 -4.77 -0.77
C TRP A 46 -3.00 -5.79 -0.44
N ARG A 47 -1.91 -5.82 -1.21
CA ARG A 47 -0.79 -6.75 -0.95
C ARG A 47 -0.18 -6.52 0.44
N THR A 48 -0.01 -5.28 0.84
CA THR A 48 0.54 -4.95 2.16
C THR A 48 -0.43 -5.26 3.27
N TRP A 49 -1.73 -4.99 3.11
CA TRP A 49 -2.73 -5.38 4.08
C TRP A 49 -2.75 -6.89 4.30
N THR A 50 -2.79 -7.67 3.22
CA THR A 50 -2.75 -9.14 3.30
C THR A 50 -1.46 -9.62 3.96
N LYS A 51 -0.30 -9.04 3.60
CA LYS A 51 0.99 -9.37 4.22
C LYS A 51 0.98 -9.09 5.72
N SER A 52 0.50 -7.92 6.15
CA SER A 52 0.40 -7.52 7.56
C SER A 52 -0.58 -8.42 8.33
N ARG A 53 -1.82 -8.54 7.81
CA ARG A 53 -2.94 -9.23 8.45
C ARG A 53 -2.68 -10.71 8.72
N TYR A 54 -1.95 -11.36 7.81
CA TYR A 54 -1.60 -12.77 7.90
C TYR A 54 -0.12 -12.99 8.28
N ARG A 55 0.63 -11.93 8.58
CA ARG A 55 2.07 -11.97 8.94
C ARG A 55 2.89 -12.80 7.95
N LEU A 56 2.64 -12.60 6.66
CA LEU A 56 3.29 -13.36 5.59
C LEU A 56 4.78 -13.01 5.50
N LYS A 57 5.62 -14.03 5.32
CA LYS A 57 7.06 -13.84 5.15
C LYS A 57 7.36 -13.27 3.77
N THR A 58 8.39 -12.43 3.70
CA THR A 58 8.96 -11.98 2.42
C THR A 58 10.00 -13.00 2.00
N VAL A 59 9.83 -13.59 0.82
CA VAL A 59 10.86 -14.45 0.23
C VAL A 59 11.83 -13.58 -0.58
N PRO A 60 13.16 -13.81 -0.47
CA PRO A 60 14.14 -13.12 -1.30
C PRO A 60 13.91 -13.45 -2.78
N PRO A 61 14.09 -12.50 -3.71
CA PRO A 61 13.94 -12.78 -5.14
C PRO A 61 14.89 -13.86 -5.62
N GLU A 62 16.06 -14.03 -5.00
CA GLU A 62 17.05 -15.06 -5.31
C GLU A 62 16.55 -16.48 -5.01
N THR A 63 15.50 -16.61 -4.20
CA THR A 63 14.88 -17.92 -3.87
C THR A 63 13.79 -18.35 -4.84
N LEU A 64 13.40 -17.47 -5.77
CA LEU A 64 12.47 -17.78 -6.84
C LEU A 64 13.28 -18.13 -8.08
N ASP A 65 13.20 -19.38 -8.52
CA ASP A 65 13.87 -19.87 -9.74
C ASP A 65 13.04 -19.41 -10.95
N TRP A 66 13.36 -18.23 -11.48
CA TRP A 66 12.55 -17.46 -12.44
C TRP A 66 12.90 -17.75 -13.89
#